data_AF-A0A183CXK5-F1
#
_entry.id   AF-A0A183CXK5-F1
#
_cell.length_a   1.000
_cell.length_b   1.000
_cell.length_c   1.000
_cell.angle_alpha   90.00
_cell.angle_beta   90.00
_cell.angle_gamma   90.00
#
_symmetry.space_group_name_H-M   'P 1'
#
loop_
_entity.id
_entity.type
_entity.pdbx_description
1 polymer ?
#
loop_
_entity_poly.entity_id
_entity_poly.type
_entity_poly.pdbx_seq_one_letter_code
_entity_poly.pdbx_strand_id
1 'polypeptide(L)'
;MVICWLLISAACVCITAVRCIDLHIGGVFPMEAGSGGWAGGEACLPAVQIALQDVNDNANILPGFTLKLHYHNSKCQPGLAAKQLYELLYKAPTKLMLLAGCSPVTTVFAEAAPVWNLVVPENIH
;
A
#
# COMPACT_ATOMS: atom_id res chain seq x y z
N MET A 1 -46.04 -22.23 26.15
CA MET A 1 -45.12 -21.23 26.74
C MET A 1 -43.65 -21.49 26.38
N VAL A 2 -43.35 -22.05 25.19
CA VAL A 2 -41.97 -22.41 24.76
C VAL A 2 -41.64 -21.88 23.34
N ILE A 3 -42.68 -21.55 22.56
CA ILE A 3 -42.56 -21.04 21.18
C ILE A 3 -42.04 -19.59 21.15
N CYS A 4 -42.23 -18.83 22.24
CA CYS A 4 -41.79 -17.42 22.34
C CYS A 4 -40.26 -17.28 22.51
N TRP A 5 -39.58 -18.28 23.07
CA TRP A 5 -38.11 -18.27 23.24
C TRP A 5 -37.35 -18.59 21.95
N LEU A 6 -37.94 -19.37 21.04
CA LEU A 6 -37.32 -19.75 19.77
C LEU A 6 -37.30 -18.62 18.73
N LEU A 7 -38.18 -17.63 18.87
CA LEU A 7 -38.22 -16.47 17.96
C LEU A 7 -37.25 -15.36 18.35
N ILE A 8 -36.76 -15.36 19.60
CA ILE A 8 -35.83 -14.31 20.10
C ILE A 8 -34.37 -14.66 19.79
N SER A 9 -34.02 -15.94 19.62
CA SER A 9 -32.64 -16.35 19.28
C SER A 9 -32.28 -16.20 17.79
N ALA A 10 -33.26 -16.09 16.89
CA ALA A 10 -33.01 -15.99 15.46
C ALA A 10 -32.78 -14.54 14.96
N ALA A 11 -33.06 -13.54 15.80
CA ALA A 11 -32.88 -12.13 15.44
C ALA A 11 -31.46 -11.58 15.75
N CYS A 12 -30.60 -12.35 16.44
CA CYS A 12 -29.24 -11.95 16.80
C CYS A 12 -28.16 -12.67 15.99
N VAL A 13 -28.47 -13.08 14.75
CA VAL A 13 -27.46 -13.51 13.77
C VAL A 13 -27.75 -12.80 12.46
N CYS A 14 -27.84 -11.48 12.52
CA CYS A 14 -27.84 -10.65 11.32
C CYS A 14 -26.73 -9.61 11.44
N ILE A 15 -25.67 -9.86 10.67
CA ILE A 15 -24.90 -8.85 9.97
C ILE A 15 -23.99 -8.01 10.88
N THR A 16 -22.87 -8.60 11.31
CA THR A 16 -21.62 -7.83 11.21
C THR A 16 -21.20 -7.88 9.75
N ALA A 17 -21.81 -7.05 8.91
CA ALA A 17 -21.17 -6.67 7.65
C ALA A 17 -19.89 -5.95 8.05
N VAL A 18 -18.80 -6.69 8.16
CA VAL A 18 -17.46 -6.13 8.29
C VAL A 18 -17.29 -5.31 7.02
N ARG A 19 -17.43 -3.98 7.16
CA ARG A 19 -17.32 -3.07 6.02
C ARG A 19 -15.85 -3.07 5.62
N CYS A 20 -15.49 -3.81 4.58
CA CYS A 20 -14.12 -3.86 4.09
C CYS A 20 -13.72 -2.47 3.58
N ILE A 21 -12.74 -1.84 4.24
CA ILE A 21 -12.17 -0.55 3.85
C ILE A 21 -10.89 -0.81 3.07
N ASP A 22 -10.79 -0.22 1.89
CA ASP A 22 -9.56 -0.27 1.11
C ASP A 22 -8.51 0.68 1.70
N LEU A 23 -7.35 0.13 2.07
CA LEU A 23 -6.17 0.87 2.48
C LEU A 23 -5.21 0.95 1.30
N HIS A 24 -4.86 2.16 0.90
CA HIS A 24 -4.04 2.38 -0.29
C HIS A 24 -2.59 2.69 0.09
N ILE A 25 -1.67 1.96 -0.53
CA ILE A 25 -0.23 2.17 -0.40
C ILE A 25 0.30 2.58 -1.77
N GLY A 26 1.16 3.58 -1.81
CA GLY A 26 1.85 4.01 -3.02
C GLY A 26 3.25 3.42 -3.08
N GLY A 27 3.77 3.19 -4.28
CA GLY A 27 5.12 2.69 -4.47
C GLY A 27 5.74 3.13 -5.78
N VAL A 28 7.06 3.22 -5.83
CA VAL A 28 7.79 3.35 -7.08
C VAL A 28 8.86 2.27 -7.17
N PHE A 29 8.87 1.53 -8.28
CA PHE A 29 9.77 0.39 -8.50
C PHE A 29 10.61 0.64 -9.76
N PRO A 30 11.94 0.44 -9.72
CA PRO A 30 12.78 0.57 -10.90
C PRO A 30 12.71 -0.73 -11.73
N MET A 31 11.77 -0.80 -12.68
CA MET A 31 11.61 -1.97 -13.58
C MET A 31 12.72 -2.05 -14.64
N GLU A 32 13.39 -0.92 -14.89
CA GLU A 32 14.48 -0.83 -15.86
C GLU A 32 15.69 -0.15 -15.23
N ALA A 33 16.89 -0.46 -15.73
CA ALA A 33 18.15 0.02 -15.17
C ALA A 33 18.31 1.55 -15.26
N GLY A 34 17.63 2.24 -16.19
CA GLY A 34 17.64 3.70 -16.34
C GLY A 34 19.00 4.37 -16.10
N SER A 35 19.02 5.51 -15.39
CA SER A 35 20.27 6.23 -15.09
C SER A 35 21.04 5.69 -13.88
N GLY A 36 20.37 4.96 -12.98
CA GLY A 36 20.98 4.43 -11.76
C GLY A 36 21.48 2.99 -11.86
N GLY A 37 21.37 2.36 -13.03
CA GLY A 37 21.93 1.05 -13.35
C GLY A 37 21.26 -0.16 -12.68
N TRP A 38 20.19 0.01 -11.89
CA TRP A 38 19.60 -1.06 -11.10
C TRP A 38 18.12 -1.32 -11.42
N ALA A 39 17.83 -2.47 -12.03
CA ALA A 39 16.48 -2.94 -12.36
C ALA A 39 15.90 -3.86 -11.25
N GLY A 40 15.97 -3.42 -10.00
CA GLY A 40 15.52 -4.22 -8.86
C GLY A 40 14.00 -4.43 -8.78
N GLY A 41 13.22 -3.59 -9.46
CA GLY A 41 11.77 -3.66 -9.49
C GLY A 41 11.22 -4.97 -10.06
N GLU A 42 11.95 -5.60 -10.98
CA GLU A 42 11.56 -6.87 -11.62
C GLU A 42 11.38 -8.01 -10.61
N ALA A 43 12.20 -8.04 -9.55
CA ALA A 43 12.07 -9.02 -8.48
C ALA A 43 11.24 -8.49 -7.31
N CYS A 44 11.36 -7.21 -6.96
CA CYS A 44 10.68 -6.65 -5.80
C CYS A 44 9.17 -6.50 -6.00
N LEU A 45 8.70 -6.11 -7.18
CA LEU A 45 7.26 -5.95 -7.44
C LEU A 45 6.47 -7.26 -7.26
N PRO A 46 6.84 -8.40 -7.88
CA PRO A 46 6.14 -9.65 -7.66
C PRO A 46 6.24 -10.14 -6.21
N ALA A 47 7.38 -9.92 -5.55
CA ALA A 47 7.53 -10.26 -4.13
C ALA A 47 6.53 -9.48 -3.26
N VAL A 48 6.34 -8.18 -3.52
CA VAL A 48 5.35 -7.35 -2.83
C VAL A 48 3.91 -7.79 -3.15
N GLN A 49 3.62 -8.17 -4.39
CA GLN A 49 2.29 -8.66 -4.78
C GLN A 49 1.91 -9.95 -4.04
N ILE A 50 2.84 -10.90 -3.94
CA ILE A 50 2.63 -12.13 -3.16
C ILE A 50 2.43 -11.80 -1.68
N ALA A 51 3.25 -10.92 -1.11
CA ALA A 51 3.11 -10.52 0.30
C ALA A 51 1.76 -9.82 0.57
N LEU A 52 1.28 -8.99 -0.34
CA LEU A 52 -0.03 -8.34 -0.22
C LEU A 52 -1.17 -9.35 -0.30
N GLN A 53 -1.05 -10.35 -1.17
CA GLN A 53 -2.01 -11.44 -1.26
C GLN A 53 -2.07 -12.22 0.06
N ASP A 54 -0.91 -12.65 0.58
CA ASP A 54 -0.82 -13.39 1.84
C ASP A 54 -1.44 -12.63 3.02
N VAL A 55 -1.22 -11.31 3.09
CA VAL A 55 -1.79 -10.46 4.15
C VAL A 55 -3.30 -10.28 4.00
N ASN A 56 -3.78 -10.08 2.78
CA ASN A 56 -5.21 -9.89 2.50
C ASN A 56 -6.01 -11.19 2.66
N ASP A 57 -5.40 -12.36 2.42
CA ASP A 57 -6.04 -13.67 2.55
C ASP A 57 -6.21 -14.08 4.03
N ASN A 58 -5.43 -13.50 4.95
CA ASN A 58 -5.50 -13.78 6.38
C ASN A 58 -6.32 -12.73 7.15
N ALA A 59 -7.59 -13.06 7.43
CA ALA A 59 -8.52 -12.21 8.17
C ALA A 59 -8.08 -11.83 9.60
N ASN A 60 -7.06 -12.50 10.17
CA ASN A 60 -6.55 -12.20 11.51
C ASN A 60 -5.51 -11.07 11.53
N ILE A 61 -4.93 -10.69 10.39
CA ILE A 61 -3.86 -9.66 10.34
C ILE A 61 -4.48 -8.26 10.28
N LEU A 62 -5.40 -8.04 9.34
CA LEU A 62 -6.07 -6.76 9.12
C LEU A 62 -7.59 -6.95 8.99
N PRO A 63 -8.31 -7.24 10.09
CA PRO A 63 -9.74 -7.52 10.03
C PRO A 63 -10.50 -6.30 9.51
N GLY A 64 -11.26 -6.49 8.42
CA GLY A 64 -12.07 -5.45 7.80
C GLY A 64 -11.33 -4.42 6.97
N PHE A 65 -10.07 -4.69 6.62
CA PHE A 65 -9.31 -3.87 5.69
C PHE A 65 -8.75 -4.71 4.54
N THR A 66 -8.52 -4.07 3.39
CA THR A 66 -7.87 -4.69 2.23
C THR A 66 -6.78 -3.76 1.72
N LEU A 67 -5.56 -4.26 1.65
CA LEU A 67 -4.42 -3.50 1.15
C LEU A 67 -4.43 -3.48 -0.38
N LYS A 68 -4.29 -2.29 -0.96
CA LYS A 68 -4.17 -2.07 -2.41
C LYS A 68 -2.92 -1.25 -2.71
N LEU A 69 -2.05 -1.80 -3.55
CA LEU A 69 -0.84 -1.14 -4.00
C LEU A 69 -1.07 -0.37 -5.30
N HIS A 70 -0.65 0.89 -5.32
CA HIS A 70 -0.54 1.72 -6.50
C HIS A 70 0.91 1.95 -6.80
N TYR A 71 1.39 1.56 -7.98
CA TYR A 71 2.81 1.66 -8.28
C TYR A 71 3.12 2.30 -9.63
N HIS A 72 4.31 2.88 -9.73
CA HIS A 72 4.86 3.42 -10.97
C HIS A 72 6.29 2.94 -11.21
N ASN A 73 6.71 2.95 -12.48
CA ASN A 73 8.09 2.64 -12.87
C ASN A 73 8.98 3.89 -12.74
N SER A 74 9.85 3.95 -11.74
CA SER A 74 10.75 5.10 -11.52
C SER A 74 11.95 5.13 -12.47
N LYS A 75 12.28 4.01 -13.10
CA LYS A 75 13.53 3.82 -13.88
C LYS A 75 14.79 4.26 -13.11
N CYS A 76 14.74 4.24 -11.78
CA CYS A 76 15.78 4.80 -10.90
C CYS A 76 16.21 6.23 -11.30
N GLN A 77 15.26 7.05 -11.77
CA GLN A 77 15.46 8.44 -12.17
C GLN A 77 14.78 9.39 -11.16
N PRO A 78 15.53 10.24 -10.44
CA PRO A 78 14.97 11.14 -9.42
C PRO A 78 13.91 12.09 -9.97
N GLY A 79 14.13 12.69 -11.14
CA GLY A 79 13.17 13.63 -11.74
C GLY A 79 11.84 12.96 -12.14
N LEU A 80 11.91 11.73 -12.66
CA LEU A 80 10.71 10.95 -12.99
C LEU A 80 9.99 10.52 -11.71
N ALA A 81 10.73 10.06 -10.71
CA ALA A 81 10.18 9.62 -9.43
C ALA A 81 9.53 10.79 -8.65
N ALA A 82 10.10 12.00 -8.70
CA ALA A 82 9.49 13.19 -8.12
C ALA A 82 8.13 13.48 -8.75
N LYS A 83 8.02 13.42 -10.09
CA LYS A 83 6.72 13.57 -10.78
C LYS A 83 5.72 12.50 -10.32
N GLN A 84 6.15 11.25 -10.24
CA GLN A 84 5.31 10.13 -9.80
C GLN A 84 4.88 10.25 -8.34
N LEU A 85 5.74 10.79 -7.47
CA LEU A 85 5.41 11.15 -6.09
C LEU A 85 4.23 12.13 -6.05
N TYR A 86 4.31 13.23 -6.82
CA TYR A 86 3.18 14.16 -6.94
C TYR A 86 1.91 13.48 -7.45
N GLU A 87 2.01 12.58 -8.42
CA GLU A 87 0.85 11.82 -8.90
C GLU A 87 0.26 10.91 -7.81
N LEU A 88 1.10 10.25 -7.01
CA LEU A 88 0.65 9.41 -5.90
C LEU A 88 0.01 10.24 -4.78
N LEU A 89 0.51 11.44 -4.51
CA LEU A 89 0.01 12.35 -3.47
C LEU A 89 -1.33 13.00 -3.83
N TYR A 90 -1.41 13.57 -5.04
CA TYR A 90 -2.50 14.46 -5.42
C TYR A 90 -3.64 13.77 -6.19
N LYS A 91 -3.43 12.53 -6.69
CA LYS A 91 -4.52 11.74 -7.30
C LYS A 91 -5.20 10.88 -6.25
N ALA A 92 -6.53 10.86 -6.25
CA ALA A 92 -7.29 9.90 -5.46
C ALA A 92 -6.94 8.45 -5.88
N PRO A 93 -7.02 7.48 -4.96
CA PRO A 93 -7.31 7.61 -3.53
C PRO A 93 -6.10 8.14 -2.73
N THR A 94 -6.29 8.57 -1.48
CA THR A 94 -5.19 9.00 -0.59
C THR A 94 -4.37 7.78 -0.14
N LYS A 95 -3.04 7.84 -0.31
CA LYS A 95 -2.12 6.75 0.07
C LYS A 95 -1.61 7.00 1.49
N LEU A 96 -1.59 5.95 2.30
CA LEU A 96 -1.16 6.01 3.71
C LEU A 96 0.36 6.02 3.85
N MET A 97 1.03 5.35 2.92
CA MET A 97 2.47 5.11 2.94
C MET A 97 2.99 5.11 1.52
N LEU A 98 4.23 5.56 1.35
CA LEU A 98 4.93 5.54 0.07
C LEU A 98 6.20 4.69 0.18
N LEU A 99 6.33 3.75 -0.76
CA LEU A 99 7.49 2.89 -0.91
C LEU A 99 8.35 3.41 -2.06
N ALA A 100 9.65 3.54 -1.83
CA ALA A 100 10.61 3.93 -2.86
C ALA A 100 11.73 2.89 -2.93
N GLY A 101 12.27 2.72 -4.13
CA GLY A 101 13.42 1.85 -4.39
C GLY A 101 14.52 2.62 -5.14
N CYS A 102 15.76 2.16 -4.93
CA CYS A 102 17.01 2.78 -5.37
C CYS A 102 17.36 4.07 -4.62
N SER A 103 18.63 4.20 -4.20
CA SER A 103 19.11 5.27 -3.32
C SER A 103 18.73 6.68 -3.80
N PRO A 104 19.00 7.10 -5.05
CA PRO A 104 18.74 8.47 -5.47
C PRO A 104 17.24 8.82 -5.58
N VAL A 105 16.36 7.82 -5.68
CA VAL A 105 14.90 8.02 -5.65
C VAL A 105 14.40 8.09 -4.21
N THR A 106 14.96 7.27 -3.33
CA THR A 106 14.56 7.20 -1.91
C THR A 106 14.87 8.51 -1.20
N THR A 107 16.02 9.14 -1.46
CA THR A 107 16.38 10.45 -0.91
C THR A 107 15.33 11.53 -1.23
N VAL A 108 14.85 11.60 -2.47
CA VAL A 108 13.81 12.58 -2.87
C VAL A 108 12.50 12.33 -2.11
N PHE A 109 12.14 11.06 -1.90
CA PHE A 109 10.91 10.71 -1.15
C PHE A 109 11.06 11.03 0.33
N ALA A 110 12.23 10.80 0.91
CA ALA A 110 12.52 11.08 2.31
C ALA A 110 12.56 12.58 2.62
N GLU A 111 13.19 13.38 1.75
CA GLU A 111 13.18 14.84 1.84
C GLU A 111 11.76 15.42 1.73
N ALA A 112 10.90 14.77 0.94
CA ALA A 112 9.50 15.17 0.76
C ALA A 112 8.58 14.71 1.91
N ALA A 113 8.85 13.56 2.54
CA ALA A 113 8.01 12.94 3.57
C ALA A 113 7.50 13.89 4.68
N PRO A 114 8.33 14.76 5.30
CA PRO A 114 7.88 15.63 6.39
C PRO A 114 6.86 16.69 5.93
N VAL A 115 6.83 17.06 4.65
CA VAL A 115 5.91 18.07 4.12
C VAL A 115 4.46 17.56 4.10
N TRP A 116 4.27 16.24 3.91
CA TRP A 116 2.96 15.60 3.80
C TRP A 116 2.61 14.66 4.97
N ASN A 117 3.40 14.68 6.06
CA ASN A 117 3.24 13.78 7.22
C ASN A 117 3.18 12.30 6.82
N LEU A 118 4.01 11.90 5.85
CA LEU A 118 4.05 10.52 5.34
C LEU A 118 5.17 9.71 5.98
N VAL A 119 4.96 8.41 6.07
CA VAL A 119 5.99 7.44 6.45
C VAL A 119 6.65 6.89 5.19
N VAL A 120 7.97 7.06 5.10
CA VAL A 120 8.82 6.42 4.09
C VAL A 120 9.86 5.60 4.84
N PRO A 121 9.96 4.28 4.61
CA PRO A 121 10.97 3.45 5.24
C PRO A 121 12.30 3.66 4.51
N GLU A 122 13.13 4.56 5.02
CA GLU A 122 14.51 4.74 4.57
C GLU A 122 15.48 4.31 5.70
N ASN A 123 16.52 3.55 5.34
CA ASN A 123 17.68 3.40 6.21
C ASN A 123 18.61 4.59 5.93
N ILE A 124 18.43 5.68 6.67
CA ILE A 124 19.40 6.78 6.73
C ILE A 124 20.64 6.26 7.48
N HIS A 125 21.66 5.87 6.73
CA HIS A 125 23.04 5.74 7.18
C HIS A 125 23.94 6.55 6.28
#